data_AF-A0A0M8STR4-F1
#
_entry.id   AF-A0A0M8STR4-F1
#
_cell.length_a   1.000
_cell.length_b   1.000
_cell.length_c   1.000
_cell.angle_alpha   90.00
_cell.angle_beta   90.00
_cell.angle_gamma   90.00
#
_symmetry.space_group_name_H-M   'P 1'
#
loop_
_entity.id
_entity.type
_entity.pdbx_description
1 polymer ?
#
loop_
_entity_poly.entity_id
_entity_poly.type
_entity_poly.pdbx_seq_one_letter_code
_entity_poly.pdbx_strand_id
1 'polypeptide(L)'
;MPIKYTDQEIHEQAVRLHLIGDSDELPRNLRSRVLATLVEVDRQQKVSGAEPELAQEIVIQPGGLILVDGNPFPWLVAAQPMDIGLNPDGVSTVRLTLMAANVQVIRPEPRPESEQ
;
A
#
# COMPACT_ATOMS: atom_id res chain seq x y z
N MET A 1 -6.38 21.71 13.74
CA MET A 1 -6.16 20.38 13.12
C MET A 1 -7.52 19.74 12.94
N PRO A 2 -7.97 19.43 11.72
CA PRO A 2 -9.36 19.06 11.51
C PRO A 2 -9.58 17.59 11.89
N ILE A 3 -10.83 17.32 12.27
CA ILE A 3 -11.37 16.02 12.65
C ILE A 3 -11.12 15.06 11.47
N LYS A 4 -10.27 14.03 11.67
CA LYS A 4 -9.86 13.09 10.61
C LYS A 4 -10.88 11.99 10.33
N TYR A 5 -11.78 11.72 11.28
CA TYR A 5 -12.73 10.61 11.21
C TYR A 5 -14.13 11.12 11.53
N THR A 6 -15.08 10.79 10.67
CA THR A 6 -16.50 11.10 10.79
C THR A 6 -17.17 10.22 11.85
N ASP A 7 -18.32 10.66 12.36
CA ASP A 7 -19.10 9.85 13.30
C ASP A 7 -19.54 8.52 12.71
N GLN A 8 -19.79 8.48 11.40
CA GLN A 8 -20.12 7.26 10.68
C GLN A 8 -18.95 6.26 10.68
N GLU A 9 -17.73 6.70 10.35
CA GLU A 9 -16.55 5.83 10.36
C GLU A 9 -16.24 5.26 11.75
N ILE A 10 -16.48 6.06 12.80
CA ILE A 10 -16.33 5.62 14.18
C ILE A 10 -17.41 4.58 14.53
N HIS A 11 -18.66 4.78 14.09
CA HIS A 11 -19.75 3.82 14.30
C HIS A 11 -19.49 2.49 13.60
N GLU A 12 -19.13 2.52 12.32
CA GLU A 12 -18.81 1.33 11.52
C GLU A 12 -17.66 0.52 12.13
N GLN A 13 -16.63 1.19 12.64
CA GLN A 13 -15.53 0.51 13.33
C GLN A 13 -15.99 -0.09 14.67
N ALA A 14 -16.88 0.58 15.40
CA ALA A 14 -17.41 0.04 16.66
C ALA A 14 -18.27 -1.22 16.43
N VAL A 15 -19.08 -1.24 15.37
CA VAL A 15 -19.82 -2.42 14.92
C VAL A 15 -18.86 -3.54 14.53
N ARG A 16 -17.81 -3.23 13.74
CA ARG A 16 -16.79 -4.21 13.32
C ARG A 16 -16.07 -4.86 14.50
N LEU A 17 -15.81 -4.09 15.55
CA LEU A 17 -15.21 -4.55 16.80
C LEU A 17 -16.22 -5.26 17.72
N HIS A 18 -17.46 -5.46 17.28
CA HIS A 18 -18.56 -6.08 18.02
C HIS A 18 -18.83 -5.39 19.37
N LEU A 19 -18.59 -4.07 19.44
CA LEU A 19 -18.80 -3.27 20.64
C LEU A 19 -20.24 -2.74 20.78
N ILE A 20 -20.93 -2.62 19.65
CA ILE A 20 -22.31 -2.17 19.50
C ILE A 20 -22.97 -2.94 18.34
N GLY A 21 -24.30 -3.04 18.31
CA GLY A 21 -25.04 -3.50 17.12
C GLY A 21 -25.16 -2.39 16.06
N ASP A 22 -25.55 -2.75 14.84
CA ASP A 22 -25.69 -1.82 13.70
C ASP A 22 -26.58 -0.62 13.99
N SER A 23 -27.61 -0.81 14.82
CA SER A 23 -28.62 0.20 15.15
C SER A 23 -28.44 0.84 16.54
N ASP A 24 -27.39 0.46 17.28
CA ASP A 24 -27.17 0.92 18.65
C ASP A 24 -26.31 2.18 18.69
N GLU A 25 -26.66 3.17 19.52
CA GLU A 25 -25.81 4.36 19.68
C GLU A 25 -24.47 4.03 20.36
N LEU A 26 -23.37 4.59 19.83
CA LEU A 26 -22.04 4.41 20.39
C LEU A 26 -21.89 5.10 21.77
N PRO A 27 -21.63 4.35 22.86
CA PRO A 27 -21.41 4.94 24.18
C PRO A 27 -20.17 5.84 24.22
N ARG A 28 -20.28 6.98 24.93
CA ARG A 28 -19.21 8.00 25.01
C ARG A 28 -17.89 7.47 25.56
N ASN A 29 -17.92 6.51 26.47
CA ASN A 29 -16.73 5.86 27.04
C ASN A 29 -16.02 4.92 26.06
N LEU A 30 -16.71 4.44 25.02
CA LEU A 30 -16.15 3.54 24.00
C LEU A 30 -15.56 4.30 22.82
N ARG A 31 -16.03 5.54 22.59
CA ARG A 31 -15.61 6.38 21.47
C ARG A 31 -14.09 6.59 21.40
N SER A 32 -13.44 6.88 22.52
CA SER A 32 -11.98 7.07 22.57
C SER A 32 -11.19 5.80 22.22
N ARG A 33 -11.72 4.62 22.61
CA ARG A 33 -11.11 3.32 22.31
C ARG A 33 -11.23 2.98 20.82
N VAL A 34 -12.40 3.21 20.24
CA VAL A 34 -12.64 2.99 18.81
C VAL A 34 -11.75 3.90 17.95
N LEU A 35 -11.62 5.18 18.35
CA LEU A 35 -10.72 6.13 17.71
C LEU A 35 -9.24 5.68 17.78
N ALA A 36 -8.80 5.16 18.93
CA ALA A 36 -7.44 4.63 19.06
C ALA A 36 -7.19 3.46 18.10
N THR A 37 -8.16 2.56 17.95
CA THR A 37 -8.08 1.45 17.00
C THR A 37 -8.10 1.93 15.55
N LEU A 38 -8.91 2.93 15.19
CA LEU A 38 -8.88 3.53 13.84
C LEU A 38 -7.51 4.11 13.49
N VAL A 39 -6.88 4.80 14.44
CA VAL A 39 -5.53 5.36 14.26
C VAL A 39 -4.50 4.23 14.15
N GLU A 40 -4.66 3.14 14.89
CA GLU A 40 -3.76 1.98 14.82
C GLU A 40 -3.90 1.23 13.49
N VAL A 41 -5.13 1.03 12.99
CA VAL A 41 -5.39 0.43 11.67
C VAL A 41 -4.82 1.30 10.55
N ASP A 42 -5.00 2.61 10.58
CA ASP A 42 -4.41 3.53 9.60
C ASP A 42 -2.87 3.52 9.64
N ARG A 43 -2.28 3.36 10.84
CA ARG A 43 -0.83 3.19 10.99
C ARG A 43 -0.36 1.84 10.46
N GLN A 44 -1.07 0.75 10.74
CA GLN A 44 -0.71 -0.59 10.28
C GLN A 44 -0.86 -0.72 8.76
N GLN A 45 -1.88 -0.13 8.15
CA GLN A 45 -2.02 -0.08 6.69
C GLN A 45 -0.91 0.72 6.01
N LYS A 46 -0.35 1.74 6.69
CA LYS A 46 0.81 2.50 6.17
C LYS A 46 2.17 1.82 6.42
N VAL A 47 2.24 0.87 7.35
CA VAL A 47 3.48 0.19 7.76
C VAL A 47 3.57 -1.24 7.21
N SER A 48 2.45 -1.86 6.83
CA SER A 48 2.46 -3.07 6.03
C SER A 48 2.93 -2.68 4.62
N GLY A 49 4.25 -2.64 4.44
CA GLY A 49 4.84 -2.73 3.12
C GLY A 49 4.31 -4.03 2.53
N ALA A 50 3.37 -3.92 1.59
CA ALA A 50 2.89 -5.05 0.83
C ALA A 50 4.11 -5.84 0.35
N GLU A 51 4.11 -7.14 0.61
CA GLU A 51 5.15 -7.99 0.04
C GLU A 51 5.12 -7.79 -1.49
N PRO A 52 6.28 -7.67 -2.14
CA PRO A 52 6.31 -7.45 -3.58
C PRO A 52 5.67 -8.64 -4.29
N GLU A 53 4.49 -8.42 -4.84
CA GLU A 53 3.79 -9.41 -5.67
C GLU A 53 4.42 -9.43 -7.07
N LEU A 54 4.58 -10.63 -7.62
CA LEU A 54 5.04 -10.80 -8.99
C LEU A 54 3.91 -10.42 -9.94
N ALA A 55 4.14 -9.41 -10.78
CA ALA A 55 3.23 -9.05 -11.86
C ALA A 55 3.08 -10.22 -12.84
N GLN A 56 1.84 -10.54 -13.23
CA GLN A 56 1.54 -11.58 -14.22
C GLN A 56 1.65 -11.04 -15.65
N GLU A 57 1.26 -9.78 -15.85
CA GLU A 57 1.30 -9.10 -17.15
C GLU A 57 1.77 -7.65 -17.02
N ILE A 58 2.67 -7.26 -17.92
CA ILE A 58 3.08 -5.85 -18.10
C ILE A 58 2.86 -5.47 -19.56
N VAL A 59 2.01 -4.48 -19.80
CA VAL A 59 1.75 -3.92 -21.13
C VAL A 59 2.32 -2.51 -21.20
N ILE A 60 3.25 -2.29 -22.15
CA ILE A 60 3.86 -0.99 -22.39
C ILE A 60 3.40 -0.47 -23.75
N GLN A 61 2.64 0.62 -23.74
CA GLN A 61 2.28 1.32 -24.97
C GLN A 61 3.32 2.41 -25.27
N PRO A 62 4.00 2.39 -26.43
CA PRO A 62 4.96 3.44 -26.79
C PRO A 62 4.30 4.82 -26.78
N GLY A 63 4.79 5.73 -25.93
CA GLY A 63 4.20 7.06 -25.74
C GLY A 63 2.84 7.08 -25.01
N GLY A 64 2.38 5.93 -24.49
CA GLY A 64 1.11 5.75 -23.81
C GLY A 64 1.26 5.29 -22.35
N LEU A 65 0.19 4.72 -21.81
CA LEU A 65 0.15 4.21 -20.44
C LEU A 65 0.88 2.87 -20.32
N ILE A 66 1.49 2.64 -19.15
CA ILE A 66 1.95 1.32 -18.73
C ILE A 66 0.83 0.69 -17.91
N LEU A 67 0.49 -0.56 -18.20
CA LEU A 67 -0.45 -1.36 -17.42
C LEU A 67 0.29 -2.51 -16.74
N VAL A 68 -0.01 -2.75 -15.47
CA VAL A 68 0.44 -3.91 -14.70
C VAL A 68 -0.80 -4.66 -14.23
N ASP A 69 -0.95 -5.91 -14.68
CA ASP A 69 -2.13 -6.76 -14.44
C ASP A 69 -3.45 -6.05 -14.79
N GLY A 70 -3.46 -5.36 -15.93
CA GLY A 70 -4.60 -4.58 -16.44
C GLY A 70 -4.82 -3.22 -15.75
N ASN A 71 -4.09 -2.91 -14.68
CA ASN A 71 -4.23 -1.66 -13.94
C ASN A 71 -3.20 -0.61 -14.40
N PRO A 72 -3.56 0.68 -14.50
CA PRO A 72 -2.60 1.73 -14.82
C PRO A 72 -1.46 1.80 -13.80
N PHE A 73 -0.22 1.79 -14.29
CA PHE A 73 0.96 1.97 -13.46
C PHE A 73 0.93 3.38 -12.85
N PRO A 74 0.98 3.50 -11.51
CA PRO A 74 0.59 4.74 -10.84
C PRO A 74 1.65 5.84 -10.88
N TRP A 75 2.86 5.55 -11.38
CA TRP A 75 4.00 6.47 -11.34
C TRP A 75 4.36 7.03 -12.70
N LEU A 76 4.82 8.28 -12.70
CA LEU A 76 5.38 8.95 -13.87
C LEU A 76 6.70 8.29 -14.26
N VAL A 77 6.75 7.72 -15.46
CA VAL A 77 7.94 7.11 -16.06
C VAL A 77 8.59 8.12 -16.99
N ALA A 78 9.92 8.27 -16.89
CA ALA A 78 10.67 9.14 -17.78
C ALA A 78 10.67 8.61 -19.21
N ALA A 79 10.70 9.51 -20.20
CA ALA A 79 10.88 9.16 -21.62
C ALA A 79 12.34 8.79 -21.95
N GLN A 80 12.96 7.95 -21.11
CA GLN A 80 14.30 7.39 -21.29
C GLN A 80 14.20 5.97 -21.88
N PRO A 81 15.27 5.42 -22.47
CA PRO A 81 15.28 4.05 -22.94
C PRO A 81 14.86 3.07 -21.84
N MET A 82 13.92 2.17 -22.17
CA MET A 82 13.50 1.06 -21.31
C MET A 82 14.21 -0.21 -21.77
N ASP A 83 14.74 -1.00 -20.83
CA ASP A 83 15.27 -2.33 -21.13
C ASP A 83 14.19 -3.37 -20.87
N ILE A 84 13.85 -4.16 -21.89
CA ILE A 84 12.94 -5.30 -21.77
C ILE A 84 13.74 -6.58 -21.97
N GLY A 85 13.89 -7.38 -20.93
CA GLY A 85 14.52 -8.68 -20.97
C GLY A 85 13.47 -9.77 -21.09
N LEU A 86 13.44 -10.49 -22.21
CA LEU A 86 12.61 -11.67 -22.39
C LEU A 86 13.46 -12.90 -22.13
N ASN A 87 13.29 -13.55 -20.97
CA ASN A 87 14.06 -14.75 -20.67
C ASN A 87 13.38 -16.00 -21.27
N PRO A 88 14.15 -17.00 -21.73
CA PRO A 88 13.61 -18.23 -22.31
C PRO A 88 12.82 -19.10 -21.32
N ASP A 89 13.01 -18.88 -20.02
CA ASP A 89 12.29 -19.54 -18.92
C ASP A 89 10.87 -18.98 -18.71
N GLY A 90 10.48 -17.97 -19.49
CA GLY A 90 9.17 -17.32 -19.43
C GLY A 90 9.14 -16.09 -18.52
N VAL A 91 10.21 -15.78 -17.78
CA VAL A 91 10.24 -14.60 -16.91
C VAL A 91 10.66 -13.38 -17.72
N SER A 92 9.71 -12.48 -17.95
CA SER A 92 10.01 -11.19 -18.57
C SER A 92 10.36 -10.15 -17.51
N THR A 93 11.37 -9.33 -17.77
CA THR A 93 11.82 -8.25 -16.88
C THR A 93 11.76 -6.93 -17.61
N VAL A 94 11.38 -5.87 -16.90
CA VAL A 94 11.35 -4.50 -17.43
C VAL A 94 12.13 -3.60 -16.48
N ARG A 95 13.09 -2.84 -17.03
CA ARG A 95 13.79 -1.79 -16.31
C ARG A 95 13.23 -0.43 -16.70
N LEU A 96 12.71 0.28 -15.70
CA LEU A 96 12.07 1.59 -15.87
C LEU A 96 12.83 2.67 -15.10
N THR A 97 12.75 3.90 -15.60
CA THR A 97 13.22 5.09 -14.88
C THR A 97 12.02 5.88 -14.37
N LEU A 98 11.92 6.03 -13.05
CA LEU A 98 10.84 6.76 -12.39
C LEU A 98 11.29 8.17 -12.01
N MET A 99 10.38 9.13 -12.15
CA MET A 99 10.61 10.49 -11.68
C MET A 99 10.20 10.62 -10.21
N ALA A 100 11.11 11.10 -9.36
CA ALA A 100 10.84 11.32 -7.94
C ALA A 100 11.41 12.66 -7.48
N ALA A 101 10.65 13.39 -6.66
CA ALA A 101 11.12 14.64 -6.05
C ALA A 101 12.11 14.39 -4.89
N ASN A 102 11.95 13.27 -4.19
CA ASN A 102 12.82 12.85 -3.09
C ASN A 102 13.04 11.34 -3.17
N VAL A 103 14.28 10.89 -2.94
CA VAL A 103 14.65 9.47 -2.92
C VAL A 103 15.36 9.19 -1.59
N GLN A 104 14.89 8.18 -0.86
CA GLN A 104 15.53 7.70 0.37
C GLN A 104 15.89 6.23 0.21
N VAL A 105 17.13 5.87 0.54
CA VAL A 105 17.60 4.48 0.56
C VAL A 105 17.70 4.03 2.01
N ILE A 106 16.82 3.12 2.43
CA ILE A 106 16.86 2.51 3.75
C ILE A 106 17.68 1.23 3.64
N ARG A 107 18.86 1.19 4.26
CA ARG A 107 19.63 -0.05 4.37
C ARG A 107 19.01 -0.91 5.47
N PRO A 108 18.61 -2.16 5.20
CA PRO A 108 18.21 -3.07 6.27
C PRO A 108 19.41 -3.31 7.19
N GLU A 109 19.18 -3.26 8.50
CA GLU A 109 20.20 -3.67 9.47
C GLU A 109 20.54 -5.15 9.23
N PRO A 110 21.83 -5.53 9.21
CA PRO A 110 22.23 -6.92 9.08
C PRO A 110 21.63 -7.72 10.24
N ARG A 111 20.81 -8.73 9.93
CA ARG A 111 20.35 -9.68 10.94
C ARG A 111 21.58 -10.37 11.52
N PRO A 112 21.77 -10.40 12.85
CA PRO A 112 22.78 -11.26 13.44
C PRO A 112 22.44 -12.70 13.07
N GLU A 113 23.39 -13.39 12.43
CA GLU A 113 23.35 -14.84 12.28
C GLU A 113 23.23 -15.45 13.67
N SER A 114 22.06 -16.02 13.98
CA SER A 114 21.92 -16.91 15.13
C SER A 114 22.70 -18.19 14.80
N GLU A 115 23.85 -18.36 15.45
CA GLU A 115 24.55 -19.63 15.57
C GLU A 115 23.59 -20.71 16.08
N GLN A 116 23.31 -21.73 15.28
CA GLN A 116 22.91 -23.07 15.72
C GLN A 116 23.46 -24.14 14.76
#